data_AF-A0A354YWV1-F1
#
_entry.id   AF-A0A354YWV1-F1
#
_cell.length_a   1.000
_cell.length_b   1.000
_cell.length_c   1.000
_cell.angle_alpha   90.00
_cell.angle_beta   90.00
_cell.angle_gamma   90.00
#
_symmetry.space_group_name_H-M   'P 1'
#
loop_
_entity.id
_entity.type
_entity.pdbx_description
1 polymer ?
#
loop_
_entity_poly.entity_id
_entity_poly.type
_entity_poly.pdbx_seq_one_letter_code
_entity_poly.pdbx_strand_id
1 'polypeptide(L)'
;GRILQHYNVTTPYSMGIMSVWDKEMAELNPADAEKMGIKTGDKLKVTSRRGEVVTAVRVTDRVMPGIIWMSFHYSETPTNALTSHHLDPITGTGEYKVCAVKL
;
A
#
# COMPACT_ATOMS: atom_id res chain seq x y z
N GLY A 1 -1.65 5.45 -1.91
CA GLY A 1 -1.83 6.55 -2.88
C GLY A 1 -2.52 6.04 -4.13
N ARG A 2 -2.36 6.72 -5.27
CA ARG A 2 -2.84 6.26 -6.58
C ARG A 2 -1.66 5.94 -7.49
N ILE A 3 -1.83 4.96 -8.36
CA ILE A 3 -0.93 4.70 -9.49
C ILE A 3 -1.60 5.14 -10.79
N LEU A 4 -0.80 5.55 -11.78
CA LEU A 4 -1.30 6.14 -13.03
C LEU A 4 -2.30 5.24 -13.77
N GLN A 5 -2.05 3.93 -13.75
CA GLN A 5 -2.79 2.92 -14.49
C GLN A 5 -4.19 2.68 -13.91
N HIS A 6 -4.41 2.98 -12.63
CA HIS A 6 -5.62 2.60 -11.92
C HIS A 6 -6.44 3.78 -11.41
N TYR A 7 -7.75 3.68 -11.60
CA TYR A 7 -8.74 4.60 -11.04
C TYR A 7 -9.61 3.86 -10.03
N ASN A 8 -9.51 4.31 -8.77
CA ASN A 8 -10.19 3.74 -7.60
C ASN A 8 -10.19 2.20 -7.63
N VAL A 9 -11.31 1.53 -7.33
CA VAL A 9 -11.36 0.05 -7.20
C VAL A 9 -12.02 -0.64 -8.38
N THR A 10 -12.35 0.09 -9.46
CA THR A 10 -13.11 -0.47 -10.61
C THR A 10 -12.21 -0.85 -11.78
N THR A 11 -11.05 -0.22 -11.91
CA THR A 11 -10.11 -0.53 -13.01
C THR A 11 -9.50 -1.93 -12.99
N PRO A 12 -9.36 -2.65 -11.84
CA PRO A 12 -8.95 -4.05 -11.86
C PRO A 12 -9.87 -5.00 -12.64
N TYR A 13 -11.13 -4.62 -12.92
CA TYR A 13 -12.01 -5.43 -13.77
C TYR A 13 -11.64 -5.36 -15.26
N SER A 14 -10.76 -4.44 -15.67
CA SER A 14 -10.29 -4.33 -17.05
C SER A 14 -9.03 -5.17 -17.27
N MET A 15 -9.15 -6.22 -18.09
CA MET A 15 -8.01 -7.07 -18.45
C MET A 15 -6.86 -6.28 -19.08
N GLY A 16 -7.17 -5.26 -19.87
CA GLY A 16 -6.14 -4.42 -20.52
C GLY A 16 -5.38 -3.52 -19.56
N ILE A 17 -5.99 -3.10 -18.45
CA ILE A 17 -5.27 -2.35 -17.40
C ILE A 17 -4.47 -3.32 -16.53
N MET A 18 -5.08 -4.45 -16.17
CA MET A 18 -4.42 -5.48 -15.36
C MET A 18 -3.21 -6.11 -16.06
N SER A 19 -3.16 -6.13 -17.39
CA SER A 19 -1.96 -6.59 -18.12
C SER A 19 -0.75 -5.66 -17.98
N VAL A 20 -0.96 -4.39 -17.57
CA VAL A 20 0.10 -3.41 -17.34
C VAL A 20 0.57 -3.43 -15.89
N TRP A 21 -0.35 -3.57 -14.94
CA TRP A 21 -0.03 -3.61 -13.51
C TRP A 21 -1.07 -4.46 -12.75
N ASP A 22 -0.71 -5.70 -12.44
CA ASP A 22 -1.65 -6.75 -12.06
C ASP A 22 -1.88 -6.88 -10.54
N LYS A 23 -1.09 -6.20 -9.70
CA LYS A 23 -1.15 -6.36 -8.25
C LYS A 23 -0.62 -5.16 -7.49
N GLU A 24 -0.94 -5.11 -6.20
CA GLU A 24 -0.32 -4.15 -5.28
C GLU A 24 1.20 -4.42 -5.17
N MET A 25 1.98 -3.34 -5.29
CA MET A 25 3.42 -3.37 -5.06
C MET A 25 3.77 -2.25 -4.08
N ALA A 26 3.74 -2.57 -2.78
CA ALA A 26 4.07 -1.63 -1.74
C ALA A 26 5.51 -1.12 -1.90
N GLU A 27 5.69 0.20 -1.86
CA GLU A 27 6.98 0.83 -2.06
C GLU A 27 7.73 0.97 -0.74
N LEU A 28 8.98 0.49 -0.70
CA LEU A 28 9.86 0.51 0.47
C LEU A 28 11.20 1.15 0.11
N ASN A 29 11.77 1.93 1.04
CA ASN A 29 13.06 2.57 0.83
C ASN A 29 14.21 1.53 0.82
N PRO A 30 15.26 1.69 -0.01
CA PRO A 30 16.39 0.76 -0.04
C PRO A 30 17.06 0.53 1.32
N ALA A 31 17.18 1.57 2.15
CA ALA A 31 17.83 1.45 3.46
C ALA A 31 17.02 0.59 4.45
N ASP A 32 15.69 0.57 4.34
CA ASP A 32 14.84 -0.28 5.19
C ASP A 32 14.75 -1.69 4.64
N ALA A 33 14.67 -1.81 3.31
CA ALA A 33 14.73 -3.10 2.63
C ALA A 33 16.04 -3.85 2.96
N GLU A 34 17.18 -3.16 2.97
CA GLU A 34 18.49 -3.72 3.32
C GLU A 34 18.52 -4.21 4.78
N LYS A 35 18.05 -3.40 5.74
CA LYS A 35 17.98 -3.79 7.16
C LYS A 35 17.10 -5.02 7.38
N MET A 36 16.05 -5.18 6.58
CA MET A 36 15.10 -6.30 6.68
C MET A 36 15.47 -7.50 5.80
N GLY A 37 16.49 -7.38 4.94
CA GLY A 37 16.84 -8.42 3.97
C GLY A 37 15.80 -8.66 2.87
N ILE A 38 14.99 -7.64 2.55
CA ILE A 38 13.88 -7.71 1.58
C ILE A 38 14.34 -7.24 0.19
N LYS A 39 13.86 -7.90 -0.85
CA LYS A 39 14.08 -7.55 -2.25
C LYS A 39 12.76 -7.23 -2.96
N THR A 40 12.85 -6.50 -4.07
CA THR A 40 11.69 -6.28 -4.95
C THR A 40 11.12 -7.62 -5.41
N GLY A 41 9.81 -7.78 -5.28
CA GLY A 41 9.07 -9.00 -5.59
C GLY A 41 8.78 -9.88 -4.38
N ASP A 42 9.48 -9.69 -3.27
CA ASP A 42 9.19 -10.41 -2.03
C ASP A 42 7.82 -10.04 -1.48
N LYS A 43 7.24 -10.97 -0.73
CA LYS A 43 5.98 -10.73 -0.02
C LYS A 43 6.27 -10.24 1.38
N LEU A 44 5.56 -9.19 1.79
CA LEU A 44 5.64 -8.59 3.11
C LEU A 44 4.25 -8.61 3.74
N LYS A 45 4.19 -8.87 5.04
CA LYS A 45 3.00 -8.65 5.85
C LYS A 45 3.06 -7.26 6.45
N VAL A 46 2.03 -6.47 6.24
CA VAL A 46 1.89 -5.14 6.84
C VAL A 46 0.77 -5.23 7.87
N THR A 47 1.06 -4.88 9.12
CA THR A 47 0.09 -4.95 10.22
C THR A 47 -0.08 -3.59 10.86
N SER A 48 -1.34 -3.19 11.08
CA SER A 48 -1.73 -2.00 11.84
C SER A 48 -2.49 -2.43 13.11
N ARG A 49 -2.93 -1.48 13.92
CA ARG A 49 -3.86 -1.77 15.03
C ARG A 49 -5.23 -2.29 14.56
N ARG A 50 -5.63 -2.01 13.31
CA ARG A 50 -6.97 -2.33 12.78
C ARG A 50 -7.01 -3.68 12.06
N GLY A 51 -5.89 -4.10 11.49
CA GLY A 51 -5.81 -5.30 10.68
C GLY A 51 -4.47 -5.46 9.99
N GLU A 52 -4.38 -6.48 9.15
CA GLU A 52 -3.18 -6.83 8.40
C GLU A 52 -3.50 -7.13 6.94
N VAL A 53 -2.50 -6.93 6.06
CA VAL A 53 -2.55 -7.30 4.65
C VAL A 53 -1.21 -7.90 4.22
N VAL A 54 -1.24 -8.72 3.17
CA VAL A 54 -0.02 -9.22 2.53
C VAL A 54 0.09 -8.60 1.15
N THR A 55 1.29 -8.11 0.80
CA THR A 55 1.55 -7.40 -0.44
C THR A 55 2.92 -7.76 -1.01
N ALA A 56 3.11 -7.61 -2.31
CA ALA A 56 4.44 -7.64 -2.91
C ALA A 56 5.16 -6.32 -2.64
N VAL A 57 6.49 -6.33 -2.56
CA VAL A 57 7.28 -5.13 -2.32
C VAL A 57 7.99 -4.67 -3.59
N ARG A 58 8.06 -3.35 -3.79
CA ARG A 58 8.96 -2.69 -4.75
C ARG A 58 9.93 -1.79 -3.99
N VAL A 59 11.20 -2.17 -3.99
CA VAL A 59 12.26 -1.35 -3.38
C VAL A 59 12.57 -0.17 -4.31
N THR A 60 12.45 1.06 -3.80
CA THR A 60 12.63 2.29 -4.58
C THR A 60 12.98 3.47 -3.68
N ASP A 61 13.80 4.39 -4.18
CA ASP A 61 14.19 5.66 -3.55
C ASP A 61 13.09 6.75 -3.60
N ARG A 62 11.93 6.45 -4.21
CA ARG A 62 10.77 7.36 -4.27
C ARG A 62 10.09 7.57 -2.91
N VAL A 63 10.28 6.64 -1.98
CA VAL A 63 9.76 6.73 -0.61
C VAL A 63 10.90 7.02 0.37
N MET A 64 10.63 7.85 1.36
CA MET A 64 11.62 8.18 2.38
C MET A 64 11.86 6.99 3.33
N PRO A 65 13.04 6.88 3.96
CA PRO A 65 13.29 5.90 5.01
C PRO A 65 12.25 5.98 6.15
N GLY A 66 11.86 4.83 6.68
CA GLY A 66 10.83 4.66 7.72
C GLY A 66 9.39 4.75 7.22
N ILE A 67 9.17 4.90 5.91
CA ILE A 67 7.84 5.01 5.31
C ILE A 67 7.62 3.89 4.29
N ILE A 68 6.46 3.25 4.39
CA ILE A 68 5.91 2.39 3.35
C ILE A 68 4.79 3.12 2.63
N TRP A 69 4.74 3.00 1.32
CA TRP A 69 3.63 3.52 0.51
C TRP A 69 2.88 2.36 -0.14
N MET A 70 1.55 2.41 -0.10
CA MET A 70 0.68 1.40 -0.70
C MET A 70 -0.45 2.08 -1.47
N SER A 71 -0.84 1.54 -2.62
CA SER A 71 -2.07 1.92 -3.31
C SER A 71 -3.29 1.24 -2.66
N PHE A 72 -4.50 1.53 -3.14
CA PHE A 72 -5.75 0.94 -2.62
C PHE A 72 -6.61 0.31 -3.71
N HIS A 73 -6.01 0.03 -4.88
CA HIS A 73 -6.76 -0.34 -6.07
C HIS A 73 -7.22 -1.80 -6.08
N TYR A 74 -6.52 -2.69 -5.36
CA TYR A 74 -6.68 -4.15 -5.51
C TYR A 74 -7.48 -4.77 -4.37
N SER A 75 -8.45 -5.63 -4.70
CA SER A 75 -9.26 -6.37 -3.72
C SER A 75 -8.46 -7.41 -2.94
N GLU A 76 -7.44 -7.97 -3.57
CA GLU A 76 -6.51 -8.96 -3.02
C GLU A 76 -5.61 -8.36 -1.94
N THR A 77 -5.42 -7.03 -1.96
CA THR A 77 -4.64 -6.29 -0.97
C THR A 77 -5.45 -5.06 -0.52
N PRO A 78 -6.44 -5.24 0.38
CA PRO A 78 -7.33 -4.17 0.79
C PRO A 78 -6.62 -3.21 1.77
N THR A 79 -5.80 -2.30 1.26
CA THR A 79 -4.96 -1.38 2.06
C THR A 79 -5.76 -0.57 3.09
N ASN A 80 -7.02 -0.25 2.82
CA ASN A 80 -7.90 0.43 3.79
C ASN A 80 -8.21 -0.41 5.05
N ALA A 81 -7.92 -1.72 5.05
CA ALA A 81 -7.95 -2.54 6.26
C ALA A 81 -6.87 -2.12 7.27
N LEU A 82 -5.81 -1.45 6.81
CA LEU A 82 -4.74 -0.94 7.66
C LEU A 82 -5.05 0.45 8.24
N THR A 83 -5.86 1.26 7.56
CA THR A 83 -6.01 2.68 7.91
C THR A 83 -6.78 2.88 9.22
N SER A 84 -6.69 4.08 9.76
CA SER A 84 -7.44 4.44 10.96
C SER A 84 -8.96 4.41 10.73
N HIS A 85 -9.72 4.09 11.79
CA HIS A 85 -11.18 4.23 11.80
C HIS A 85 -11.61 5.63 12.28
N HIS A 86 -10.67 6.48 12.69
CA HIS A 86 -10.95 7.82 13.16
C HIS A 86 -11.41 8.72 12.00
N LEU A 87 -12.36 9.60 12.33
CA LEU A 87 -12.87 10.64 11.47
C LEU A 87 -12.48 11.99 12.06
N ASP A 88 -12.19 12.96 11.20
CA ASP A 88 -12.08 14.36 11.61
C ASP A 88 -13.44 14.84 12.18
N PRO A 89 -13.48 15.41 13.39
CA PRO A 89 -14.74 15.72 14.07
C PRO A 89 -15.50 16.90 13.43
N ILE A 90 -14.87 17.69 12.58
CA ILE A 90 -15.47 18.87 11.95
C ILE A 90 -16.03 18.51 10.57
N THR A 91 -15.24 17.81 9.76
CA THR A 91 -15.53 17.51 8.36
C THR A 91 -16.12 16.12 8.14
N GLY A 92 -15.98 15.21 9.11
CA GLY A 92 -16.34 13.80 8.97
C GLY A 92 -15.40 13.02 8.04
N THR A 93 -14.28 13.60 7.62
CA THR A 93 -13.33 12.96 6.70
C THR A 93 -12.53 11.88 7.40
N GLY A 94 -12.42 10.70 6.77
CA GLY A 94 -11.59 9.61 7.29
C GLY A 94 -10.09 9.82 7.08
N GLU A 95 -9.29 9.30 8.00
CA GLU A 95 -7.82 9.33 7.90
C GLU A 95 -7.30 8.19 7.00
N TYR A 96 -6.81 8.56 5.82
CA TYR A 96 -6.30 7.63 4.80
C TYR A 96 -4.86 7.91 4.37
N LYS A 97 -4.25 9.00 4.86
CA LYS A 97 -2.94 9.47 4.39
C LYS A 97 -1.81 8.99 5.28
N VAL A 98 -2.07 8.82 6.57
CA VAL A 98 -1.07 8.41 7.55
C VAL A 98 -1.63 7.32 8.46
N CYS A 99 -0.90 6.23 8.59
CA CYS A 99 -1.17 5.18 9.56
C CYS A 99 0.13 4.53 10.02
N ALA A 100 0.25 4.30 11.34
CA ALA A 100 1.36 3.55 11.90
C ALA A 100 1.18 2.05 11.63
N VAL A 101 2.21 1.43 11.07
CA VAL A 101 2.23 0.01 10.72
C VAL A 101 3.53 -0.65 11.17
N LYS A 102 3.48 -1.97 11.30
CA LYS A 102 4.62 -2.86 11.48
C LYS A 102 4.79 -3.68 10.20
N LEU A 103 6.05 -3.88 9.80
CA LEU A 103 6.48 -4.71 8.68
C LEU A 103 7.14 -5.99 9.20
#